data_AF-A0A4R6JI54-F1
#
_entry.id   AF-A0A4R6JI54-F1
#
_cell.length_a   1.000
_cell.length_b   1.000
_cell.length_c   1.000
_cell.angle_alpha   90.00
_cell.angle_beta   90.00
_cell.angle_gamma   90.00
#
_symmetry.space_group_name_H-M   'P 1'
#
loop_
_entity.id
_entity.type
_entity.pdbx_description
1 polymer ?
#
loop_
_entity_poly.entity_id
_entity_poly.type
_entity_poly.pdbx_seq_one_letter_code
_entity_poly.pdbx_strand_id
1 'polypeptide(L)'
;MLNRIREARKNESGFTLIELLIVIVILGVLSAVVVFAVGGITDRGEAAACKSEVSTVAVAQEAFFAKSNPGVYAANLTALKTGGLLRSDVTEYVASTDATGKITLKAGPPAGCTADFVAP
;
A
#
# COMPACT_ATOMS: atom_id res chain seq x y z
N MET A 1 -37.58 -43.47 21.42
CA MET A 1 -36.43 -42.71 20.89
C MET A 1 -36.57 -42.38 19.40
N LEU A 2 -37.06 -43.30 18.55
CA LEU A 2 -37.26 -43.09 17.11
C LEU A 2 -38.17 -41.90 16.73
N ASN A 3 -39.19 -41.57 17.54
CA ASN A 3 -40.09 -40.44 17.26
C ASN A 3 -39.40 -39.07 17.33
N ARG A 4 -38.37 -38.90 18.19
CA ARG A 4 -37.64 -37.63 18.29
C ARG A 4 -36.73 -37.36 17.07
N ILE A 5 -36.21 -38.41 16.43
CA ILE A 5 -35.37 -38.30 15.22
C ILE A 5 -36.21 -37.88 14.00
N ARG A 6 -37.49 -38.33 13.93
CA ARG A 6 -38.42 -37.91 12.87
C ARG A 6 -38.90 -36.46 13.00
N GLU A 7 -39.08 -35.96 14.23
CA GLU A 7 -39.38 -34.54 14.47
C GLU A 7 -38.19 -33.64 14.10
N ALA A 8 -36.96 -34.06 14.39
CA ALA A 8 -35.76 -33.29 14.03
C ALA A 8 -35.61 -33.07 12.52
N ARG A 9 -35.85 -34.11 11.70
CA ARG A 9 -35.78 -34.00 10.23
C ARG A 9 -36.94 -33.24 9.58
N LYS A 10 -38.04 -32.99 10.31
CA LYS A 10 -39.15 -32.14 9.82
C LYS A 10 -38.79 -30.65 9.82
N ASN A 11 -37.78 -30.27 10.59
CA ASN A 11 -37.28 -28.89 10.68
C ASN A 11 -36.02 -28.66 9.82
N GLU A 12 -35.59 -29.65 9.04
CA GLU A 12 -34.55 -29.45 8.03
C GLU A 12 -35.20 -28.88 6.75
N SER A 13 -35.50 -27.59 6.76
CA SER A 13 -35.85 -26.86 5.54
C SER A 13 -34.62 -26.81 4.63
N GLY A 14 -34.61 -27.65 3.60
CA GLY A 14 -33.53 -27.69 2.62
C GLY A 14 -33.45 -26.39 1.81
N PHE A 15 -32.24 -25.88 1.64
CA PHE A 15 -31.94 -24.76 0.75
C PHE A 15 -32.35 -25.15 -0.68
N THR A 16 -33.14 -24.31 -1.34
CA THR A 16 -33.59 -24.64 -2.69
C THR A 16 -32.44 -24.43 -3.69
N LEU A 17 -32.37 -25.28 -4.73
CA LEU A 17 -31.37 -25.10 -5.79
C LEU A 17 -31.49 -23.73 -6.47
N ILE A 18 -32.71 -23.18 -6.54
CA ILE A 18 -32.96 -21.85 -7.10
C ILE A 18 -32.42 -20.73 -6.21
N GLU A 19 -32.46 -20.88 -4.88
CA GLU A 19 -31.82 -19.91 -3.97
C GLU A 19 -30.32 -19.89 -4.16
N LEU A 20 -29.66 -21.05 -4.25
CA LEU A 20 -28.21 -21.07 -4.52
C LEU A 20 -27.89 -20.53 -5.91
N LEU A 21 -28.73 -20.81 -6.91
CA LEU A 21 -28.54 -20.32 -8.27
C LEU A 21 -28.58 -18.78 -8.35
N ILE A 22 -29.59 -18.15 -7.73
CA ILE A 22 -29.71 -16.69 -7.76
C ILE A 22 -28.54 -16.04 -7.01
N VAL A 23 -28.10 -16.63 -5.90
CA VAL A 23 -26.97 -16.10 -5.12
C VAL A 23 -25.67 -16.09 -5.94
N ILE A 24 -25.32 -17.19 -6.60
CA ILE A 24 -24.09 -17.22 -7.41
C ILE A 24 -24.17 -16.28 -8.63
N VAL A 25 -25.37 -16.07 -9.18
CA VAL A 25 -25.60 -15.10 -10.26
C VAL A 25 -25.33 -13.67 -9.75
N ILE A 26 -25.89 -13.31 -8.59
CA ILE A 26 -25.67 -11.99 -7.98
C ILE A 26 -24.19 -11.80 -7.63
N LEU A 27 -23.54 -12.79 -6.99
CA LEU A 27 -22.11 -12.74 -6.67
C LEU A 27 -21.24 -12.65 -7.93
N GLY A 28 -21.62 -13.30 -9.03
CA GLY A 28 -20.95 -13.19 -10.32
C GLY A 28 -20.98 -11.76 -10.89
N VAL A 29 -22.14 -11.11 -10.85
CA VAL A 29 -22.27 -9.71 -11.33
C VAL A 29 -21.52 -8.75 -10.41
N LEU A 30 -21.65 -8.88 -9.09
CA LEU A 30 -20.97 -8.01 -8.14
C LEU A 30 -19.45 -8.14 -8.21
N SER A 31 -18.93 -9.37 -8.30
CA SER A 31 -17.48 -9.61 -8.39
C SER A 31 -16.86 -9.01 -9.65
N ALA A 32 -17.54 -9.09 -10.80
CA ALA A 32 -17.05 -8.49 -12.04
C ALA A 32 -16.83 -6.97 -11.94
N VAL A 33 -17.77 -6.23 -11.33
CA VAL A 33 -17.64 -4.77 -11.14
C VAL A 33 -16.53 -4.44 -10.14
N VAL A 34 -16.43 -5.22 -9.06
CA VAL A 34 -15.42 -5.01 -8.01
C VAL A 34 -13.99 -5.13 -8.57
N VAL A 35 -13.72 -6.09 -9.46
CA VAL A 35 -12.37 -6.28 -10.04
C VAL A 35 -11.88 -5.01 -10.74
N PHE A 36 -12.70 -4.39 -11.59
CA PHE A 36 -12.32 -3.14 -12.27
C PHE A 36 -12.21 -1.96 -11.31
N ALA A 37 -13.07 -1.89 -10.30
CA ALA A 37 -13.05 -0.81 -9.31
C ALA A 37 -11.80 -0.86 -8.42
N VAL A 38 -11.35 -2.05 -8.01
CA VAL A 38 -10.20 -2.24 -7.12
C VAL A 38 -8.90 -1.81 -7.79
N GLY A 39 -8.67 -2.15 -9.06
CA GLY A 39 -7.44 -1.76 -9.77
C GLY A 39 -7.22 -0.24 -9.79
N GLY A 40 -8.26 0.55 -10.06
CA GLY A 40 -8.14 2.01 -10.02
C GLY A 40 -8.00 2.59 -8.61
N ILE A 41 -8.37 1.87 -7.55
CA ILE A 41 -8.17 2.29 -6.16
C ILE A 41 -6.73 2.01 -5.72
N THR A 42 -6.19 0.84 -6.05
CA THR A 42 -4.80 0.47 -5.73
C THR A 42 -3.82 1.46 -6.35
N ASP A 43 -3.99 1.78 -7.63
CA ASP A 43 -3.10 2.72 -8.33
C ASP A 43 -3.09 4.12 -7.68
N ARG A 44 -4.26 4.62 -7.28
CA ARG A 44 -4.38 5.92 -6.58
C ARG A 44 -3.80 5.88 -5.16
N GLY A 45 -4.00 4.77 -4.45
CA GLY A 45 -3.46 4.56 -3.11
C GLY A 45 -1.93 4.55 -3.11
N GLU A 46 -1.34 3.80 -4.04
CA GLU A 46 0.10 3.74 -4.23
C GLU A 46 0.69 5.09 -4.67
N ALA A 47 0.03 5.83 -5.58
CA ALA A 47 0.46 7.20 -5.95
C ALA A 47 0.45 8.17 -4.76
N ALA A 48 -0.59 8.10 -3.92
CA ALA A 48 -0.71 8.93 -2.72
C ALA A 48 0.35 8.57 -1.67
N ALA A 49 0.58 7.27 -1.45
CA ALA A 49 1.62 6.77 -0.54
C ALA A 49 2.99 7.28 -0.98
N CYS A 50 3.30 7.15 -2.27
CA CYS A 50 4.57 7.58 -2.80
C CYS A 50 4.79 9.11 -2.66
N LYS A 51 3.77 9.93 -2.95
CA LYS A 51 3.85 11.39 -2.70
C LYS A 51 4.13 11.72 -1.22
N SER A 52 3.52 10.97 -0.31
CA SER A 52 3.75 11.14 1.13
C SER A 52 5.17 10.76 1.55
N GLU A 53 5.73 9.68 0.99
CA GLU A 53 7.10 9.26 1.27
C GLU A 53 8.12 10.30 0.80
N VAL A 54 7.95 10.85 -0.40
CA VAL A 54 8.82 11.93 -0.92
C VAL A 54 8.85 13.12 0.03
N SER A 55 7.69 13.59 0.45
CA SER A 55 7.60 14.72 1.38
C SER A 55 8.28 14.40 2.72
N THR A 56 8.14 13.16 3.19
CA THR A 56 8.76 12.70 4.45
C THR A 56 10.29 12.71 4.33
N VAL A 57 10.81 12.24 3.20
CA VAL A 57 12.26 12.23 2.95
C VAL A 57 12.81 13.65 2.76
N ALA A 58 12.10 14.53 2.07
CA ALA A 58 12.50 15.93 1.92
C ALA A 58 12.61 16.64 3.28
N VAL A 59 11.63 16.45 4.17
CA VAL A 59 11.69 16.97 5.54
C VAL A 59 12.84 16.35 6.34
N ALA A 60 13.10 15.05 6.16
CA ALA A 60 14.23 14.39 6.81
C ALA A 60 15.59 14.94 6.32
N GLN A 61 15.71 15.27 5.03
CA GLN A 61 16.92 15.90 4.46
C GLN A 61 17.15 17.30 5.03
N GLU A 62 16.12 18.14 5.09
CA GLU A 62 16.21 19.47 5.71
C GLU A 62 16.58 19.38 7.21
N ALA A 63 16.00 18.41 7.92
CA ALA A 63 16.35 18.17 9.32
C ALA A 63 17.81 17.68 9.48
N PHE A 64 18.30 16.87 8.54
CA PHE A 64 19.70 16.42 8.54
C PHE A 64 20.68 17.56 8.28
N PHE A 65 20.34 18.44 7.33
CA PHE A 65 21.11 19.65 7.04
C PHE A 65 21.20 20.57 8.26
N ALA A 66 20.07 20.84 8.93
CA ALA A 66 20.02 21.68 10.12
C ALA A 66 20.79 21.09 11.32
N LYS A 67 20.88 19.76 11.42
CA LYS A 67 21.60 19.06 12.49
C LYS A 67 23.11 18.95 12.23
N SER A 68 23.53 19.01 10.97
CA SER A 68 24.94 18.88 10.58
C SER A 68 25.66 20.23 10.69
N ASN A 69 26.90 20.23 11.21
CA ASN A 69 27.74 21.43 11.25
C ASN A 69 29.15 21.11 10.69
N PRO A 70 29.55 21.67 9.53
CA PRO A 70 28.75 22.55 8.66
C PRO A 70 27.53 21.82 8.07
N GLY A 71 26.52 22.59 7.65
CA GLY A 71 25.27 22.04 7.09
C GLY A 71 25.54 21.25 5.82
N VAL A 72 25.19 19.97 5.81
CA VAL A 72 25.38 19.05 4.68
C VAL A 72 24.13 18.17 4.58
N TYR A 73 23.65 17.93 3.36
CA TYR A 73 22.56 17.00 3.09
C TYR A 73 23.03 15.54 3.18
N ALA A 74 22.14 14.63 3.56
CA ALA A 74 22.50 13.23 3.70
C ALA A 74 22.71 12.58 2.32
N ALA A 75 23.90 12.01 2.12
CA ALA A 75 24.29 11.35 0.87
C ALA A 75 23.50 10.06 0.57
N ASN A 76 22.85 9.47 1.58
CA ASN A 76 22.05 8.26 1.42
C ASN A 76 20.96 8.13 2.49
N LEU A 77 19.97 7.26 2.23
CA LEU A 77 18.90 6.95 3.18
C LEU A 77 19.42 6.36 4.49
N THR A 78 20.56 5.67 4.47
CA THR A 78 21.18 5.12 5.69
C THR A 78 21.59 6.22 6.65
N ALA A 79 22.16 7.33 6.17
CA ALA A 79 22.51 8.47 6.99
C ALA A 79 21.29 9.12 7.65
N LEU A 80 20.15 9.18 6.95
CA LEU A 80 18.88 9.64 7.53
C LEU A 80 18.34 8.67 8.59
N LYS A 81 18.47 7.36 8.37
CA LYS A 81 18.06 6.32 9.34
C LYS A 81 18.94 6.34 10.60
N THR A 82 20.25 6.32 10.43
CA THR A 82 21.22 6.41 11.54
C THR A 82 21.13 7.76 12.27
N GLY A 83 20.78 8.83 11.54
CA GLY A 83 20.50 10.15 12.11
C GLY A 83 19.24 10.22 12.97
N GLY A 84 18.42 9.17 12.98
CA GLY A 84 17.13 9.09 13.67
C GLY A 84 16.00 9.86 13.00
N LEU A 85 16.18 10.23 11.72
CA LEU A 85 15.25 11.08 10.97
C LEU A 85 14.28 10.27 10.10
N LEU A 86 14.64 9.03 9.78
CA LEU A 86 13.77 8.05 9.14
C LEU A 86 13.75 6.74 9.93
N ARG A 87 12.59 6.07 9.95
CA ARG A 87 12.46 4.72 10.53
C ARG A 87 13.16 3.69 9.63
N SER A 88 13.65 2.60 10.22
CA SER A 88 14.39 1.55 9.52
C SER A 88 13.56 0.76 8.51
N ASP A 89 12.25 0.66 8.75
CA ASP A 89 11.38 -0.38 8.15
C ASP A 89 10.44 0.14 7.05
N VAL A 90 10.60 1.38 6.58
CA VAL A 90 9.56 2.09 5.79
C VAL A 90 9.82 2.25 4.30
N THR A 91 10.78 1.54 3.72
CA THR A 91 11.16 1.79 2.31
C THR A 91 10.50 0.81 1.36
N GLU A 92 9.28 1.12 0.92
CA GLU A 92 8.68 0.46 -0.25
C GLU A 92 8.96 1.26 -1.54
N TYR A 93 8.92 2.60 -1.51
CA TYR A 93 9.00 3.42 -2.74
C TYR A 93 10.27 4.28 -2.93
N VAL A 94 11.21 4.31 -1.98
CA VAL A 94 12.48 5.08 -2.12
C VAL A 94 13.65 4.14 -2.40
N ALA A 95 14.14 4.07 -3.64
CA ALA A 95 15.34 3.28 -3.97
C ALA A 95 16.23 3.94 -5.03
N SER A 96 17.05 4.86 -4.58
CA SER A 96 18.51 4.81 -4.60
C SER A 96 19.02 6.23 -4.42
N THR A 97 20.22 6.36 -3.88
CA THR A 97 20.92 7.63 -3.80
C THR A 97 22.14 7.56 -4.69
N ASP A 98 22.27 8.48 -5.63
CA ASP A 98 23.50 8.59 -6.41
C ASP A 98 24.63 9.21 -5.57
N ALA A 99 25.85 9.16 -6.10
CA ALA A 99 27.04 9.70 -5.43
C ALA A 99 26.99 11.22 -5.20
N THR A 100 25.96 11.90 -5.72
CA THR A 100 25.73 13.34 -5.63
C THR A 100 24.67 13.69 -4.58
N GLY A 101 24.11 12.69 -3.88
CA GLY A 101 23.07 12.89 -2.86
C GLY A 101 21.67 13.05 -3.45
N LYS A 102 21.50 12.86 -4.77
CA LYS A 102 20.18 12.85 -5.39
C LYS A 102 19.46 11.58 -4.95
N ILE A 103 18.29 11.75 -4.33
CA ILE A 103 17.44 10.62 -3.97
C ILE A 103 16.50 10.39 -5.15
N THR A 104 16.65 9.23 -5.78
CA THR A 104 15.73 8.72 -6.79
C THR A 104 14.78 7.72 -6.16
N LEU A 105 13.49 7.89 -6.41
CA LEU A 105 12.49 6.92 -6.00
C LEU A 105 12.57 5.66 -6.86
N LYS A 106 12.23 4.51 -6.27
CA LYS A 106 12.10 3.28 -7.03
C LYS A 106 10.86 3.42 -7.90
N ALA A 107 11.00 3.25 -9.21
CA ALA A 107 9.85 3.04 -10.08
C ALA A 107 9.24 1.65 -9.77
N GLY A 108 8.40 1.58 -8.74
CA GLY A 108 7.42 0.51 -8.54
C GLY A 108 6.05 0.97 -9.03
N PRO A 109 5.08 0.06 -9.24
CA PRO A 109 3.71 0.45 -9.55
C PRO A 109 3.20 1.48 -8.51
N PRO A 110 2.53 2.57 -8.94
CA PRO A 110 2.24 2.97 -10.31
C PRO A 110 3.44 3.66 -10.97
N ALA A 111 3.65 3.35 -12.25
CA ALA A 111 4.64 4.03 -13.08
C ALA A 111 4.39 5.54 -13.07
N GLY A 112 5.37 6.31 -12.59
CA GLY A 112 5.28 7.77 -12.50
C GLY A 112 5.69 8.36 -11.17
N CYS A 113 5.97 7.53 -10.15
CA CYS A 113 6.58 8.05 -8.94
C CYS A 113 8.10 8.23 -9.11
N THR A 114 8.46 9.30 -9.83
CA THR A 114 9.83 9.81 -9.91
C THR A 114 9.85 11.17 -9.23
N ALA A 115 10.24 11.22 -7.95
CA ALA A 115 10.68 12.47 -7.37
C ALA A 115 12.19 12.45 -7.33
N ASP A 116 12.77 13.37 -8.09
CA ASP A 116 14.18 13.68 -8.01
C ASP A 116 14.32 14.74 -6.91
N PHE A 117 14.70 14.32 -5.69
CA PHE A 117 15.21 15.29 -4.74
C PHE A 117 16.64 15.64 -5.15
N VAL A 118 16.80 16.79 -5.82
CA VAL A 118 18.11 17.40 -6.08
C VAL A 118 18.27 18.48 -5.03
N ALA A 119 19.21 18.29 -4.10
CA ALA A 119 19.63 19.34 -3.19
C ALA A 119 20.13 20.56 -4.01
N PRO A 120 19.90 21.80 -3.57
CA PRO A 120 20.41 23.00 -4.26
C PRO A 120 21.94 23.03 -4.33
#